data_AF-A0A1N6W371-F1
#
_entry.id   AF-A0A1N6W371-F1
#
_cell.length_a   1.000
_cell.length_b   1.000
_cell.length_c   1.000
_cell.angle_alpha   90.00
_cell.angle_beta   90.00
_cell.angle_gamma   90.00
#
_symmetry.space_group_name_H-M   'P 1'
#
loop_
_entity.id
_entity.type
_entity.pdbx_description
1 polymer ?
#
loop_
_entity_poly.entity_id
_entity_poly.type
_entity_poly.pdbx_seq_one_letter_code
_entity_poly.pdbx_strand_id
1 'polypeptide(L)'
;MKRLSYAVSCLTAWLAISALISRAWVTNPEIFPSLPMALWQWADSHYQAANAEEIGDLEFIVTFTISSAAVLLAWIGTYWVWRGKR
;
A
#
# COMPACT_ATOMS: atom_id res chain seq x y z
N MET A 1 -25.17 -13.01 7.15
CA MET A 1 -24.75 -12.79 5.74
C MET A 1 -24.45 -11.33 5.39
N LYS A 2 -25.36 -10.36 5.63
CA LYS A 2 -25.14 -8.94 5.26
C LYS A 2 -23.79 -8.36 5.74
N ARG A 3 -23.44 -8.55 7.02
CA ARG A 3 -22.17 -8.05 7.61
C ARG A 3 -20.91 -8.62 6.94
N LEU A 4 -20.94 -9.89 6.54
CA LEU A 4 -19.82 -10.53 5.84
C LEU A 4 -19.65 -9.92 4.45
N SER A 5 -20.75 -9.72 3.71
CA SER A 5 -20.71 -9.07 2.40
C SER A 5 -20.11 -7.67 2.49
N TYR A 6 -20.51 -6.87 3.48
CA TYR A 6 -19.92 -5.54 3.68
C TYR A 6 -18.43 -5.61 4.01
N ALA A 7 -18.02 -6.50 4.92
CA ALA A 7 -16.62 -6.67 5.27
C ALA A 7 -15.77 -7.07 4.05
N VAL A 8 -16.25 -8.01 3.24
CA VAL A 8 -15.59 -8.41 2.00
C VAL A 8 -15.51 -7.25 1.02
N SER A 9 -16.61 -6.51 0.79
CA SER A 9 -16.59 -5.34 -0.10
C SER A 9 -15.61 -4.26 0.37
N CYS A 10 -15.54 -3.98 1.68
CA CYS A 10 -14.58 -3.04 2.24
C CYS A 10 -13.14 -3.52 2.06
N LEU A 11 -12.88 -4.82 2.29
CA LEU A 11 -11.57 -5.41 2.09
C LEU A 11 -11.15 -5.35 0.62
N THR A 12 -12.05 -5.73 -0.31
CA THR A 12 -11.80 -5.65 -1.75
C THR A 12 -11.53 -4.22 -2.19
N ALA A 13 -12.31 -3.24 -1.73
CA ALA A 13 -12.10 -1.84 -2.05
C ALA A 13 -10.75 -1.34 -1.51
N TRP A 14 -10.40 -1.68 -0.27
CA TRP A 14 -9.11 -1.33 0.33
C TRP A 14 -7.94 -1.92 -0.44
N LEU A 15 -7.97 -3.21 -0.77
CA LEU A 15 -6.93 -3.87 -1.57
C LEU A 15 -6.83 -3.27 -2.98
N ALA A 16 -7.96 -3.03 -3.65
CA ALA A 16 -7.99 -2.45 -4.99
C ALA A 16 -7.39 -1.04 -5.02
N ILE A 17 -7.78 -0.17 -4.08
CA ILE A 17 -7.23 1.19 -3.99
C ILE A 17 -5.72 1.14 -3.72
N SER A 18 -5.29 0.28 -2.78
CA SER A 18 -3.87 0.10 -2.46
C SER A 18 -3.07 -0.36 -3.68
N ALA A 19 -3.58 -1.33 -4.44
CA ALA A 19 -2.94 -1.83 -5.66
C ALA A 19 -2.85 -0.75 -6.75
N LEU A 20 -3.90 0.07 -6.92
CA LEU A 20 -3.89 1.17 -7.88
C LEU A 20 -2.86 2.24 -7.54
N ILE A 21 -2.75 2.62 -6.25
CA ILE A 21 -1.73 3.59 -5.80
C ILE A 21 -0.33 3.02 -6.00
N SER A 22 -0.11 1.75 -5.65
CA SER A 22 1.19 1.08 -5.79
C SER A 22 1.61 1.01 -7.26
N ARG A 23 0.69 0.62 -8.14
CA ARG A 23 0.92 0.63 -9.58
C ARG A 23 1.25 2.03 -10.09
N ALA A 24 0.53 3.06 -9.64
CA ALA A 24 0.80 4.43 -10.02
C ALA A 24 2.20 4.88 -9.55
N TRP A 25 2.61 4.47 -8.35
CA TRP A 25 3.93 4.75 -7.77
C TRP A 25 5.04 4.12 -8.60
N VAL A 26 4.93 2.84 -8.91
CA VAL A 26 5.94 2.11 -9.72
C VAL A 26 5.99 2.66 -11.15
N THR A 27 4.84 3.04 -11.73
CA THR A 27 4.79 3.51 -13.13
C THR A 27 5.29 4.96 -13.28
N ASN A 28 5.09 5.81 -12.27
CA ASN A 28 5.41 7.25 -12.32
C ASN A 28 6.20 7.66 -11.06
N PRO A 29 7.44 7.18 -10.89
CA PRO A 29 8.23 7.39 -9.68
C PRO A 29 8.51 8.87 -9.38
N GLU A 30 8.43 9.75 -10.38
CA GLU A 30 8.61 11.20 -10.25
C GLU A 30 7.48 11.92 -9.49
N ILE A 31 6.28 11.34 -9.44
CA ILE A 31 5.12 11.93 -8.76
C ILE A 31 5.13 11.56 -7.27
N PHE A 32 5.75 10.44 -6.92
CA PHE A 32 5.74 9.89 -5.58
C PHE A 32 7.06 10.14 -4.86
N PRO A 33 7.04 10.22 -3.52
CA PRO A 33 8.28 10.39 -2.77
C PRO A 33 9.21 9.19 -2.98
N SER A 34 10.50 9.47 -3.16
CA SER A 34 11.50 8.40 -3.16
C SER A 34 11.67 7.85 -1.75
N LEU A 35 11.77 6.52 -1.64
CA LEU A 35 12.04 5.87 -0.37
C LEU A 35 13.55 5.96 -0.04
N PRO A 36 13.91 6.05 1.25
CA PRO A 36 15.32 6.07 1.66
C PRO A 36 16.06 4.81 1.19
N MET A 37 17.30 4.96 0.74
CA MET A 37 18.14 3.83 0.31
C MET A 37 18.27 2.74 1.39
N ALA A 38 18.33 3.13 2.66
CA ALA A 38 18.40 2.20 3.79
C ALA A 38 17.19 1.23 3.83
N LEU A 39 16.00 1.69 3.43
CA LEU A 39 14.81 0.86 3.39
C LEU A 39 14.91 -0.18 2.27
N TRP A 40 15.43 0.20 1.10
CA TRP A 40 15.67 -0.73 0.00
C TRP A 40 16.73 -1.78 0.35
N GLN A 41 17.85 -1.37 0.95
CA GLN A 41 18.88 -2.29 1.40
C GLN A 41 18.36 -3.28 2.46
N TRP A 42 17.55 -2.80 3.40
CA TRP A 42 16.90 -3.66 4.38
C TRP A 42 15.91 -4.62 3.70
N ALA A 43 15.07 -4.14 2.79
CA ALA A 43 14.09 -4.97 2.09
C ALA A 43 14.77 -6.06 1.25
N ASP A 44 15.82 -5.70 0.51
CA ASP A 44 16.62 -6.62 -0.30
C ASP A 44 17.35 -7.66 0.56
N SER A 45 17.89 -7.27 1.72
CA SER A 45 18.54 -8.23 2.64
C SER A 45 17.60 -9.32 3.17
N HIS A 46 16.29 -9.04 3.24
CA HIS A 46 15.27 -9.99 3.69
C HIS A 46 14.67 -10.80 2.54
N TYR A 47 14.48 -10.17 1.38
CA TYR A 47 13.86 -10.80 0.21
C TYR A 47 14.87 -11.60 -0.62
N GLN A 48 16.13 -11.15 -0.67
CA GLN A 48 17.26 -11.77 -1.37
C GLN A 48 16.99 -11.99 -2.87
N ALA A 49 16.65 -10.91 -3.59
CA ALA A 49 16.33 -11.00 -5.00
C ALA A 49 17.55 -11.48 -5.83
N ALA A 50 17.36 -12.52 -6.63
CA ALA A 50 18.37 -13.12 -7.49
C ALA A 50 18.33 -12.60 -8.94
N ASN A 51 17.23 -11.97 -9.35
CA ASN A 51 17.02 -11.50 -10.71
C ASN A 51 16.15 -10.22 -10.77
N ALA A 52 16.03 -9.64 -11.96
CA ALA A 52 15.30 -8.38 -12.17
C ALA A 52 13.78 -8.51 -11.96
N GLU A 53 13.21 -9.70 -12.16
CA GLU A 53 11.78 -9.95 -11.92
C GLU A 53 11.50 -9.91 -10.40
N GLU A 54 12.34 -10.58 -9.62
CA GLU A 54 12.28 -10.59 -8.15
C GLU A 54 12.51 -9.19 -7.54
N ILE A 55 13.37 -8.36 -8.15
CA ILE A 55 13.51 -6.96 -7.74
C ILE A 55 12.21 -6.19 -7.98
N GLY A 56 11.56 -6.40 -9.14
CA GLY A 56 10.26 -5.79 -9.43
C GLY A 56 9.17 -6.22 -8.45
N ASP A 57 9.16 -7.49 -8.06
CA ASP A 57 8.25 -8.00 -7.02
C ASP A 57 8.52 -7.34 -5.67
N LEU A 58 9.80 -7.19 -5.29
CA LEU A 58 10.19 -6.49 -4.06
C LEU A 58 9.72 -5.03 -4.07
N GLU A 59 9.91 -4.31 -5.18
CA GLU A 59 9.43 -2.94 -5.36
C GLU A 59 7.90 -2.86 -5.21
N PHE A 60 7.17 -3.80 -5.82
CA PHE A 60 5.72 -3.85 -5.69
C PHE A 60 5.29 -4.16 -4.25
N ILE A 61 5.91 -5.12 -3.56
CA ILE A 61 5.59 -5.48 -2.18
C ILE A 61 5.81 -4.30 -1.24
N VAL A 62 6.93 -3.61 -1.37
CA VAL A 62 7.28 -2.44 -0.53
C VAL A 62 6.28 -1.31 -0.77
N THR A 63 6.06 -0.92 -2.03
CA THR A 63 5.13 0.16 -2.39
C THR A 63 3.69 -0.18 -2.02
N PHE A 64 3.27 -1.44 -2.17
CA PHE A 64 1.96 -1.93 -1.76
C PHE A 64 1.76 -1.87 -0.26
N THR A 65 2.75 -2.31 0.53
CA THR A 65 2.68 -2.26 1.99
C THR A 65 2.50 -0.82 2.48
N ILE A 66 3.28 0.12 1.93
CA ILE A 66 3.20 1.54 2.29
C ILE A 66 1.86 2.14 1.86
N SER A 67 1.43 1.89 0.62
CA SER A 67 0.16 2.39 0.08
C SER A 67 -1.03 1.86 0.91
N SER A 68 -0.99 0.58 1.26
CA SER A 68 -2.02 -0.09 2.04
C SER A 68 -2.17 0.50 3.44
N ALA A 69 -1.04 0.76 4.12
CA ALA A 69 -1.01 1.45 5.40
C ALA A 69 -1.54 2.89 5.28
N ALA A 70 -1.15 3.62 4.24
CA ALA A 70 -1.61 4.99 4.02
C ALA A 70 -3.13 5.07 3.80
N VAL A 71 -3.71 4.16 3.00
CA VAL A 71 -5.16 4.08 2.79
C VAL A 71 -5.88 3.76 4.10
N LEU A 72 -5.35 2.84 4.90
CA LEU A 72 -5.93 2.50 6.21
C LEU A 72 -5.92 3.69 7.16
N LEU A 73 -4.80 4.42 7.25
CA LEU A 73 -4.68 5.62 8.06
C LEU A 73 -5.63 6.73 7.61
N ALA A 74 -5.77 6.94 6.30
CA ALA A 74 -6.74 7.89 5.74
C ALA A 74 -8.19 7.51 6.09
N TRP A 75 -8.51 6.21 6.05
CA TRP A 75 -9.84 5.72 6.43
C TRP A 75 -10.13 5.89 7.93
N ILE A 76 -9.14 5.60 8.78
CA ILE A 76 -9.24 5.84 10.23
C ILE A 76 -9.38 7.35 10.50
N GLY A 77 -8.57 8.19 9.87
CA GLY A 77 -8.61 9.65 10.02
C GLY A 77 -9.97 10.24 9.63
N THR A 78 -10.51 9.84 8.47
CA THR A 78 -11.85 10.26 8.03
C THR A 78 -12.94 9.81 8.99
N TYR A 79 -12.85 8.59 9.54
CA TYR A 79 -13.78 8.11 10.56
C TYR A 79 -13.75 8.95 11.85
N TRP A 80 -12.55 9.29 12.36
CA TRP A 80 -12.40 10.12 13.56
C TRP A 80 -12.93 11.54 13.35
N VAL A 81 -12.61 12.18 12.22
CA VAL A 81 -13.12 13.52 11.88
C VAL A 81 -14.64 13.54 11.82
N TRP A 82 -15.26 12.48 11.29
CA TRP A 82 -16.71 12.39 11.21
C TRP A 82 -17.38 12.14 12.57
N ARG A 83 -16.73 11.37 13.46
CA ARG A 83 -17.19 11.13 14.84
C ARG A 83 -17.08 12.37 15.72
N GLY A 84 -16.03 13.18 15.58
CA GLY A 84 -15.84 14.40 16.37
C GLY A 84 -16.77 15.57 16.00
N LYS A 85 -17.50 15.46 14.88
CA LYS A 85 -18.51 16.45 14.45
C LYS A 85 -19.94 16.12 14.92
N ARG A 86 -20.15 14.99 15.60
CA ARG A 86 -21.42 14.59 16.21
C ARG A 86 -21.36 14.76 17.72
#